data_AF-A0A654B884-F1
#
_entry.id   AF-A0A654B884-F1
#
_cell.length_a   1.000
_cell.length_b   1.000
_cell.length_c   1.000
_cell.angle_alpha   90.00
_cell.angle_beta   90.00
_cell.angle_gamma   90.00
#
_symmetry.space_group_name_H-M   'P 1'
#
loop_
_entity.id
_entity.type
_entity.pdbx_description
1 polymer ?
#
loop_
_entity_poly.entity_id
_entity_poly.type
_entity_poly.pdbx_seq_one_letter_code
_entity_poly.pdbx_strand_id
1 'polypeptide(L)'
;MGMKARFAAAVVLAALVAQPAAAQEHTAVKAGFTLPAHSGKRILLFRPIVRVGAQSTGGLFEPNGDWTDQARANLESALAARQAALGNTVVAAPVALGDEARLVEEYQSLFGALSQAVIEYQFFRGNRLPTKKKDNKAGVFDWSLGSGVAALPGAKDADYALFLYNKDAYGSTGRKILQVLALLGPGVAIKSGEHAGFAGLVDLRTGDVLWLNADMAMGGDVRTADGAQKRVGQLLEEFPGSDAAPTTPIATKQ
;
A
#
# COMPACT_ATOMS: atom_id res chain seq x y z
N MET A 1 25.41 43.39 48.86
CA MET A 1 26.64 42.63 48.52
C MET A 1 26.53 41.26 49.19
N GLY A 2 26.55 40.16 48.41
CA GLY A 2 26.91 38.83 48.93
C GLY A 2 25.79 37.85 49.33
N MET A 3 25.38 37.01 48.36
CA MET A 3 25.50 35.54 48.42
C MET A 3 24.90 34.77 49.61
N LYS A 4 23.88 33.93 49.36
CA LYS A 4 23.93 32.45 49.51
C LYS A 4 22.59 31.78 49.15
N ALA A 5 22.64 31.00 48.08
CA ALA A 5 21.67 29.98 47.70
C ALA A 5 21.80 28.73 48.60
N ARG A 6 20.76 27.87 48.54
CA ARG A 6 20.68 26.40 48.79
C ARG A 6 19.59 26.03 49.81
N PHE A 7 18.71 25.05 49.66
CA PHE A 7 18.50 23.96 48.69
C PHE A 7 17.02 23.51 48.82
N ALA A 8 16.33 23.25 47.71
CA ALA A 8 15.24 22.27 47.67
C ALA A 8 15.19 21.71 46.26
N ALA A 9 15.80 20.53 46.08
CA ALA A 9 15.79 19.79 44.83
C ALA A 9 14.42 19.09 44.70
N ALA A 10 13.59 19.56 43.78
CA ALA A 10 12.44 18.81 43.30
C ALA A 10 12.83 18.19 41.95
N VAL A 11 13.26 16.92 42.00
CA VAL A 11 13.43 16.09 40.80
C VAL A 11 12.02 15.70 40.33
N VAL A 12 11.50 16.43 39.34
CA VAL A 12 10.29 16.03 38.62
C VAL A 12 10.71 14.96 37.61
N LEU A 13 10.47 13.71 37.97
CA LEU A 13 10.60 12.56 37.08
C LEU A 13 9.46 12.62 36.05
N ALA A 14 9.72 13.24 34.89
CA ALA A 14 8.79 13.21 33.78
C ALA A 14 8.75 11.78 33.20
N ALA A 15 7.75 11.00 33.62
CA ALA A 15 7.43 9.73 32.98
C ALA A 15 7.01 10.01 31.54
N LEU A 16 7.90 9.72 30.58
CA LEU A 16 7.53 9.55 29.18
C LEU A 16 6.55 8.38 29.12
N VAL A 17 5.25 8.69 29.13
CA VAL A 17 4.24 7.75 28.69
C VAL A 17 4.49 7.57 27.20
N ALA A 18 5.21 6.51 26.83
CA ALA A 18 5.27 6.03 25.46
C ALA A 18 3.83 5.64 25.07
N GLN A 19 3.10 6.58 24.47
CA GLN A 19 1.82 6.26 23.88
C GLN A 19 2.10 5.21 22.80
N PRO A 20 1.40 4.06 22.80
CA PRO A 20 1.55 3.10 21.72
C PRO A 20 1.20 3.83 20.43
N ALA A 21 2.16 3.90 19.51
CA ALA A 21 1.89 4.37 18.16
C ALA A 21 0.75 3.49 17.63
N ALA A 22 -0.45 4.06 17.48
CA ALA A 22 -1.55 3.35 16.86
C ALA A 22 -1.09 2.96 15.45
N ALA A 23 -0.82 1.68 15.22
CA ALA A 23 -0.48 1.18 13.91
C ALA A 23 -1.63 1.53 12.97
N GLN A 24 -1.34 2.31 11.93
CA GLN A 24 -2.33 2.63 10.92
C GLN A 24 -2.71 1.33 10.19
N GLU A 25 -4.00 1.03 10.18
CA GLU A 25 -4.55 -0.07 9.38
C GLU A 25 -4.16 0.19 7.91
N HIS A 26 -3.54 -0.79 7.26
CA HIS A 26 -3.18 -0.72 5.83
C HIS A 26 -3.69 -1.94 5.07
N THR A 27 -4.10 -3.00 5.77
CA THR A 27 -4.71 -4.19 5.18
C THR A 27 -6.17 -4.33 5.60
N ALA A 28 -7.01 -4.81 4.69
CA ALA A 28 -8.37 -5.26 4.97
C ALA A 28 -8.75 -6.50 4.17
N VAL A 29 -9.61 -7.32 4.76
CA VAL A 29 -10.21 -8.51 4.14
C VAL A 29 -11.72 -8.38 4.22
N LYS A 30 -12.43 -8.75 3.14
CA LYS A 30 -13.89 -8.77 3.12
C LYS A 30 -14.40 -9.80 4.13
N ALA A 31 -15.41 -9.43 4.90
CA ALA A 31 -15.95 -10.30 5.96
C ALA A 31 -16.44 -11.63 5.38
N GLY A 32 -16.00 -12.74 5.98
CA GLY A 32 -16.35 -14.09 5.54
C GLY A 32 -15.56 -14.61 4.33
N PHE A 33 -14.68 -13.78 3.73
CA PHE A 33 -13.79 -14.25 2.68
C PHE A 33 -12.61 -15.01 3.27
N THR A 34 -12.33 -16.19 2.71
CA THR A 34 -11.10 -16.94 2.94
C THR A 34 -10.61 -17.48 1.60
N LEU A 35 -9.29 -17.45 1.41
CA LEU A 35 -8.63 -18.13 0.31
C LEU A 35 -7.61 -19.10 0.88
N PRO A 36 -7.92 -20.40 0.96
CA PRO A 36 -6.94 -21.39 1.38
C PRO A 36 -5.78 -21.49 0.38
N ALA A 37 -4.58 -21.77 0.88
CA ALA A 37 -3.48 -22.21 0.05
C ALA A 37 -3.88 -23.49 -0.71
N HIS A 38 -3.40 -23.62 -1.95
CA HIS A 38 -3.65 -24.77 -2.82
C HIS A 38 -5.13 -25.12 -3.04
N SER A 39 -6.02 -24.12 -3.01
CA SER A 39 -7.47 -24.31 -3.23
C SER A 39 -7.85 -24.64 -4.68
N GLY A 40 -6.89 -24.63 -5.60
CA GLY A 40 -7.10 -24.79 -7.04
C GLY A 40 -7.63 -23.52 -7.73
N LYS A 41 -7.78 -22.42 -6.98
CA LYS A 41 -8.22 -21.13 -7.52
C LYS A 41 -7.17 -20.50 -8.41
N ARG A 42 -7.63 -19.77 -9.42
CA ARG A 42 -6.80 -19.10 -10.43
C ARG A 42 -6.85 -17.59 -10.23
N ILE A 43 -5.68 -16.98 -10.13
CA ILE A 43 -5.49 -15.55 -9.88
C ILE A 43 -4.87 -14.91 -11.12
N LEU A 44 -5.61 -14.03 -11.76
CA LEU A 44 -5.19 -13.25 -12.90
C LEU A 44 -4.38 -12.04 -12.43
N LEU A 45 -3.07 -12.06 -12.66
CA LEU A 45 -2.15 -10.98 -12.28
C LEU A 45 -2.03 -9.98 -13.43
N PHE A 46 -2.53 -8.76 -13.22
CA PHE A 46 -2.29 -7.67 -14.15
C PHE A 46 -0.90 -7.06 -13.95
N ARG A 47 -0.29 -6.56 -15.02
CA ARG A 47 0.97 -5.81 -14.91
C ARG A 47 0.78 -4.62 -13.95
N PRO A 48 1.65 -4.42 -12.96
CA PRO A 48 1.52 -3.31 -12.04
C PRO A 48 1.55 -1.95 -12.74
N ILE A 49 0.75 -0.98 -12.27
CA ILE A 49 1.02 0.44 -12.55
C ILE A 49 2.29 0.81 -11.80
N VAL A 50 3.28 1.37 -12.51
CA VAL A 50 4.53 1.86 -11.91
C VAL A 50 4.78 3.28 -12.38
N ARG A 51 4.96 4.20 -11.44
CA ARG A 51 5.32 5.60 -11.70
C ARG A 51 6.43 6.02 -10.75
N VAL A 52 7.58 6.38 -11.28
CA VAL A 52 8.71 6.82 -10.47
C VAL A 52 9.18 8.21 -10.91
N GLY A 53 9.50 9.06 -9.95
CA GLY A 53 9.89 10.42 -10.22
C GLY A 53 10.62 11.10 -9.06
N ALA A 54 10.94 12.37 -9.27
CA ALA A 54 11.44 13.24 -8.23
C ALA A 54 10.29 14.00 -7.56
N GLN A 55 10.47 14.37 -6.29
CA GLN A 55 9.63 15.35 -5.62
C GLN A 55 10.37 16.69 -5.55
N SER A 56 9.83 17.70 -6.21
CA SER A 56 10.42 19.04 -6.25
C SER A 56 10.41 19.70 -4.88
N THR A 57 11.14 20.81 -4.73
CA THR A 57 11.10 21.64 -3.52
C THR A 57 9.68 22.10 -3.19
N GLY A 58 8.88 22.41 -4.22
CA GLY A 58 7.47 22.77 -4.10
C GLY A 58 6.52 21.60 -3.81
N GLY A 59 7.04 20.37 -3.71
CA GLY A 59 6.24 19.17 -3.46
C GLY A 59 5.60 18.56 -4.72
N LEU A 60 5.88 19.10 -5.90
CA LEU A 60 5.35 18.60 -7.18
C LEU A 60 6.06 17.29 -7.58
N PHE A 61 5.29 16.36 -8.14
CA PHE A 61 5.82 15.14 -8.75
C PHE A 61 6.39 15.44 -10.15
N GLU A 62 7.65 15.10 -10.36
CA GLU A 62 8.37 15.23 -11.62
C GLU A 62 8.68 13.83 -12.17
N PRO A 63 7.98 13.35 -13.21
CA PRO A 63 8.15 11.99 -13.71
C PRO A 63 9.55 11.75 -14.29
N ASN A 64 10.08 10.54 -14.08
CA ASN A 64 11.36 10.10 -14.64
C ASN A 64 11.19 8.76 -15.37
N GLY A 65 11.43 8.75 -16.68
CA GLY A 65 11.25 7.58 -17.56
C GLY A 65 12.19 6.43 -17.19
N ASP A 66 13.50 6.70 -17.13
CA ASP A 66 14.52 5.69 -16.82
C ASP A 66 14.28 5.03 -15.45
N TRP A 67 13.93 5.82 -14.44
CA TRP A 67 13.59 5.29 -13.11
C TRP A 67 12.32 4.46 -13.13
N THR A 68 11.33 4.86 -13.93
CA THR A 68 10.07 4.12 -14.07
C THR A 68 10.31 2.78 -14.77
N ASP A 69 11.12 2.76 -15.83
CA ASP A 69 11.46 1.54 -16.56
C ASP A 69 12.31 0.59 -15.72
N GLN A 70 13.30 1.11 -15.01
CA GLN A 70 14.11 0.33 -14.08
C GLN A 70 13.27 -0.26 -12.94
N ALA A 71 12.38 0.54 -12.35
CA ALA A 71 11.49 0.07 -11.29
C ALA A 71 10.50 -0.99 -11.79
N ARG A 72 9.97 -0.82 -13.01
CA ARG A 72 9.08 -1.82 -13.62
C ARG A 72 9.80 -3.15 -13.77
N ALA A 73 11.00 -3.16 -14.35
CA ALA A 73 11.79 -4.38 -14.52
C ALA A 73 12.10 -5.08 -13.18
N ASN A 74 12.51 -4.31 -12.17
CA ASN A 74 12.82 -4.87 -10.85
C ASN A 74 11.57 -5.42 -10.15
N LEU A 75 10.43 -4.71 -10.21
CA LEU A 75 9.17 -5.16 -9.61
C LEU A 75 8.61 -6.39 -10.32
N GLU A 76 8.68 -6.46 -11.65
CA GLU A 76 8.29 -7.65 -12.42
C GLU A 76 9.13 -8.87 -12.03
N SER A 77 10.46 -8.70 -11.91
CA SER A 77 11.34 -9.78 -11.44
C SER A 77 11.03 -10.22 -10.01
N ALA A 78 10.82 -9.27 -9.09
CA ALA A 78 10.48 -9.55 -7.70
C ALA A 78 9.11 -10.23 -7.56
N LEU A 79 8.12 -9.83 -8.38
CA LEU A 79 6.81 -10.47 -8.42
C LEU A 79 6.89 -11.91 -8.93
N ALA A 80 7.63 -12.15 -10.01
CA ALA A 80 7.84 -13.50 -10.53
C ALA A 80 8.48 -14.43 -9.48
N ALA A 81 9.45 -13.92 -8.73
CA ALA A 81 10.08 -14.67 -7.63
C ALA A 81 9.12 -14.96 -6.46
N ARG A 82 8.18 -14.06 -6.20
CA ARG A 82 7.18 -14.20 -5.11
C ARG A 82 5.94 -14.98 -5.52
N GLN A 83 5.68 -15.12 -6.82
CA GLN A 83 4.49 -15.76 -7.37
C GLN A 83 4.29 -17.19 -6.84
N ALA A 84 5.39 -17.94 -6.67
CA ALA A 84 5.35 -19.30 -6.13
C ALA A 84 4.87 -19.37 -4.66
N ALA A 85 5.00 -18.30 -3.88
CA ALA A 85 4.63 -18.27 -2.47
C ALA A 85 3.16 -17.87 -2.21
N LEU A 86 2.41 -17.53 -3.25
CA LEU A 86 0.99 -17.15 -3.16
C LEU A 86 0.04 -18.33 -2.99
N GLY A 87 0.56 -19.57 -2.99
CA GLY A 87 -0.16 -20.82 -2.73
C GLY A 87 -1.22 -21.25 -3.75
N ASN A 88 -1.68 -20.37 -4.62
CA ASN A 88 -2.67 -20.63 -5.67
C ASN A 88 -2.10 -20.38 -7.07
N THR A 89 -2.79 -20.84 -8.11
CA THR A 89 -2.32 -20.70 -9.49
C THR A 89 -2.42 -19.26 -9.94
N VAL A 90 -1.29 -18.58 -10.03
CA VAL A 90 -1.23 -17.21 -10.57
C VAL A 90 -0.89 -17.27 -12.05
N VAL A 91 -1.68 -16.60 -12.88
CA VAL A 91 -1.50 -16.49 -14.32
C VAL A 91 -1.37 -15.02 -14.69
N ALA A 92 -0.38 -14.68 -15.52
CA ALA A 92 -0.27 -13.31 -16.02
C ALA A 92 -1.45 -12.99 -16.94
N ALA A 93 -2.01 -11.79 -16.80
CA ALA A 93 -3.02 -11.31 -17.72
C ALA A 93 -2.45 -11.25 -19.15
N PRO A 94 -3.22 -11.67 -20.17
CA PRO A 94 -2.79 -11.59 -21.55
C PRO A 94 -2.52 -10.13 -21.95
N VAL A 95 -1.62 -9.93 -22.91
CA VAL A 95 -1.39 -8.61 -23.49
C VAL A 95 -2.63 -8.18 -24.26
N ALA A 96 -3.25 -7.11 -23.81
CA ALA A 96 -4.43 -6.52 -24.43
C ALA A 96 -4.04 -5.50 -25.51
N LEU A 97 -4.89 -5.33 -26.53
CA LEU A 97 -4.71 -4.34 -27.61
C LEU A 97 -6.01 -3.57 -27.85
N GLY A 98 -5.90 -2.35 -28.37
CA GLY A 98 -7.07 -1.53 -28.72
C GLY A 98 -8.01 -1.27 -27.54
N ASP A 99 -9.30 -1.53 -27.72
CA ASP A 99 -10.33 -1.29 -26.71
C ASP A 99 -10.13 -2.13 -25.43
N GLU A 100 -9.59 -3.35 -25.54
CA GLU A 100 -9.28 -4.17 -24.36
C GLU A 100 -8.14 -3.56 -23.53
N ALA A 101 -7.14 -2.99 -24.20
CA ALA A 101 -6.04 -2.31 -23.51
C ALA A 101 -6.53 -1.07 -22.76
N ARG A 102 -7.43 -0.30 -23.38
CA ARG A 102 -8.08 0.85 -22.73
C ARG A 102 -8.89 0.40 -21.51
N LEU A 103 -9.66 -0.68 -21.63
CA LEU A 103 -10.45 -1.22 -20.51
C LEU A 103 -9.55 -1.64 -19.33
N VAL A 104 -8.43 -2.30 -19.62
CA VAL A 104 -7.44 -2.65 -18.58
C VAL A 104 -6.91 -1.39 -17.88
N GLU A 105 -6.52 -0.36 -18.64
CA GLU A 105 -6.02 0.90 -18.08
C GLU A 105 -7.07 1.62 -17.21
N GLU A 106 -8.33 1.63 -17.64
CA GLU A 106 -9.46 2.18 -16.90
C GLU A 106 -9.62 1.47 -15.54
N TYR A 107 -9.63 0.13 -15.51
CA TYR A 107 -9.74 -0.62 -14.27
C TYR A 107 -8.51 -0.51 -13.37
N GLN A 108 -7.31 -0.44 -13.93
CA GLN A 108 -6.10 -0.21 -13.13
C GLN A 108 -6.10 1.20 -12.49
N SER A 109 -6.57 2.21 -13.22
CA SER A 109 -6.74 3.57 -12.70
C SER A 109 -7.83 3.63 -11.63
N LEU A 110 -8.96 2.95 -11.87
CA LEU A 110 -10.05 2.82 -10.90
C LEU A 110 -9.58 2.13 -9.62
N PHE A 111 -8.77 1.08 -9.74
CA PHE A 111 -8.17 0.41 -8.59
C PHE A 111 -7.29 1.35 -7.76
N GLY A 112 -6.44 2.16 -8.42
CA GLY A 112 -5.63 3.17 -7.72
C GLY A 112 -6.49 4.19 -6.97
N ALA A 113 -7.54 4.72 -7.61
CA ALA A 113 -8.47 5.67 -7.00
C ALA A 113 -9.26 5.05 -5.84
N LEU A 114 -9.76 3.82 -6.01
CA LEU A 114 -10.44 3.06 -4.96
C LEU A 114 -9.52 2.85 -3.76
N SER A 115 -8.27 2.43 -3.98
CA SER A 115 -7.30 2.19 -2.90
C SER A 115 -7.04 3.47 -2.08
N GLN A 116 -6.90 4.62 -2.75
CA GLN A 116 -6.78 5.91 -2.08
C GLN A 116 -8.04 6.27 -1.28
N ALA A 117 -9.23 5.99 -1.82
CA ALA A 117 -10.49 6.20 -1.09
C ALA A 117 -10.60 5.29 0.13
N VAL A 118 -10.15 4.04 0.06
CA VAL A 118 -10.10 3.13 1.22
C VAL A 118 -9.14 3.67 2.28
N ILE A 119 -7.95 4.13 1.90
CA ILE A 119 -6.99 4.73 2.83
C ILE A 119 -7.64 5.90 3.56
N GLU A 120 -8.24 6.83 2.82
CA GLU A 120 -8.83 8.06 3.34
C GLU A 120 -10.05 7.78 4.24
N TYR A 121 -10.96 6.92 3.81
CA TYR A 121 -12.29 6.79 4.43
C TYR A 121 -12.47 5.54 5.29
N GLN A 122 -11.60 4.54 5.18
CA GLN A 122 -11.63 3.30 5.97
C GLN A 122 -10.50 3.27 7.00
N PHE A 123 -9.26 3.33 6.52
CA PHE A 123 -8.05 3.15 7.33
C PHE A 123 -7.75 4.36 8.20
N PHE A 124 -7.93 5.56 7.67
CA PHE A 124 -7.75 6.77 8.45
C PHE A 124 -8.99 7.05 9.33
N ARG A 125 -8.90 6.63 10.61
CA ARG A 125 -10.00 6.74 11.58
C ARG A 125 -10.60 8.15 11.68
N GLY A 126 -9.80 9.19 11.48
CA GLY A 126 -10.22 10.60 11.53
C GLY A 126 -11.21 11.01 10.45
N ASN A 127 -11.13 10.41 9.26
CA ASN A 127 -11.91 10.83 8.08
C ASN A 127 -13.02 9.83 7.70
N ARG A 128 -13.32 8.86 8.57
CA ARG A 128 -14.37 7.86 8.33
C ARG A 128 -15.73 8.53 8.03
N LEU A 129 -16.26 8.23 6.84
CA LEU A 129 -17.50 8.82 6.31
C LEU A 129 -18.69 8.63 7.27
N PRO A 130 -19.48 9.68 7.58
CA PRO A 130 -20.63 9.59 8.48
C PRO A 130 -21.62 8.47 8.15
N THR A 131 -21.92 8.25 6.88
CA THR A 131 -22.84 7.21 6.39
C THR A 131 -22.28 5.79 6.54
N LYS A 132 -20.96 5.62 6.52
CA LYS A 132 -20.28 4.34 6.77
C LYS A 132 -19.74 4.21 8.21
N LYS A 133 -19.99 5.18 9.11
CA LYS A 133 -19.43 5.15 10.49
C LYS A 133 -19.84 3.89 11.25
N LYS A 134 -21.06 3.40 11.08
CA LYS A 134 -21.53 2.16 11.75
C LYS A 134 -20.80 0.94 11.20
N ASP A 135 -20.73 0.82 9.89
CA ASP A 135 -20.09 -0.30 9.18
C ASP A 135 -18.57 -0.31 9.41
N ASN A 136 -17.92 0.86 9.36
CA ASN A 136 -16.49 1.01 9.63
C ASN A 136 -16.16 0.81 11.12
N LYS A 137 -17.07 1.14 12.04
CA LYS A 137 -16.94 0.77 13.46
C LYS A 137 -17.12 -0.74 13.68
N ALA A 138 -17.94 -1.39 12.85
CA ALA A 138 -18.12 -2.83 12.83
C ALA A 138 -17.04 -3.57 12.00
N GLY A 139 -16.07 -2.84 11.43
CA GLY A 139 -14.98 -3.42 10.64
C GLY A 139 -15.42 -3.99 9.29
N VAL A 140 -16.58 -3.59 8.76
CA VAL A 140 -17.09 -4.09 7.49
C VAL A 140 -16.27 -3.49 6.34
N PHE A 141 -15.54 -4.33 5.63
CA PHE A 141 -14.86 -3.99 4.39
C PHE A 141 -15.74 -4.35 3.20
N ASP A 142 -16.39 -3.35 2.61
CA ASP A 142 -17.29 -3.52 1.46
C ASP A 142 -17.02 -2.44 0.40
N TRP A 143 -16.19 -2.83 -0.56
CA TRP A 143 -15.73 -2.04 -1.70
C TRP A 143 -15.74 -2.92 -2.94
N SER A 144 -15.95 -2.32 -4.11
CA SER A 144 -16.08 -3.04 -5.38
C SER A 144 -15.57 -2.17 -6.52
N LEU A 145 -14.93 -2.80 -7.51
CA LEU A 145 -14.64 -2.21 -8.82
C LEU A 145 -15.82 -2.34 -9.78
N GLY A 146 -16.89 -3.03 -9.36
CA GLY A 146 -18.06 -3.33 -10.17
C GLY A 146 -17.88 -4.56 -11.05
N SER A 147 -19.00 -5.18 -11.44
CA SER A 147 -19.01 -6.46 -12.15
C SER A 147 -18.42 -6.42 -13.56
N GLY A 148 -18.13 -5.24 -14.10
CA GLY A 148 -17.49 -5.10 -15.40
C GLY A 148 -16.04 -5.62 -15.45
N VAL A 149 -15.42 -5.92 -14.30
CA VAL A 149 -14.12 -6.64 -14.26
C VAL A 149 -14.17 -8.00 -14.96
N ALA A 150 -15.36 -8.61 -15.09
CA ALA A 150 -15.56 -9.86 -15.82
C ALA A 150 -15.26 -9.74 -17.32
N ALA A 151 -15.27 -8.50 -17.86
CA ALA A 151 -14.94 -8.23 -19.25
C ALA A 151 -13.43 -8.04 -19.50
N LEU A 152 -12.61 -8.05 -18.43
CA LEU A 152 -11.16 -7.93 -18.60
C LEU A 152 -10.59 -9.16 -19.32
N PRO A 153 -9.54 -8.98 -20.14
CA PRO A 153 -8.99 -10.06 -20.93
C PRO A 153 -8.37 -11.12 -20.01
N GLY A 154 -8.73 -12.38 -20.24
CA GLY A 154 -8.35 -13.51 -19.38
C GLY A 154 -9.25 -13.74 -18.16
N ALA A 155 -10.21 -12.84 -17.85
CA ALA A 155 -11.06 -12.97 -16.68
C ALA A 155 -11.93 -14.24 -16.68
N LYS A 156 -12.37 -14.68 -17.86
CA LYS A 156 -13.19 -15.89 -18.03
C LYS A 156 -12.48 -17.19 -17.58
N ASP A 157 -11.15 -17.17 -17.51
CA ASP A 157 -10.31 -18.34 -17.21
C ASP A 157 -9.72 -18.27 -15.78
N ALA A 158 -10.19 -17.33 -14.96
CA ALA A 158 -9.70 -17.08 -13.60
C ALA A 158 -10.85 -16.78 -12.62
N ASP A 159 -10.59 -16.97 -11.33
CA ASP A 159 -11.56 -16.69 -10.26
C ASP A 159 -11.39 -15.26 -9.71
N TYR A 160 -10.14 -14.82 -9.60
CA TYR A 160 -9.78 -13.55 -8.99
C TYR A 160 -8.83 -12.76 -9.87
N ALA A 161 -8.86 -11.43 -9.75
CA ALA A 161 -7.85 -10.53 -10.31
C ALA A 161 -6.99 -9.97 -9.19
N LEU A 162 -5.68 -9.93 -9.41
CA LEU A 162 -4.72 -9.25 -8.55
C LEU A 162 -4.23 -7.99 -9.26
N PHE A 163 -4.60 -6.84 -8.71
CA PHE A 163 -4.13 -5.52 -9.15
C PHE A 163 -3.00 -5.04 -8.25
N LEU A 164 -1.99 -4.41 -8.85
CA LEU A 164 -0.91 -3.76 -8.13
C LEU A 164 -0.70 -2.34 -8.65
N TYR A 165 -0.43 -1.44 -7.72
CA TYR A 165 -0.14 -0.04 -7.98
C TYR A 165 1.12 0.37 -7.21
N ASN A 166 1.99 1.11 -7.87
CA ASN A 166 3.21 1.63 -7.30
C ASN A 166 3.47 3.06 -7.79
N LYS A 167 3.66 3.98 -6.85
CA LYS A 167 4.10 5.35 -7.13
C LYS A 167 5.16 5.78 -6.12
N ASP A 168 6.35 6.08 -6.64
CA ASP A 168 7.48 6.57 -5.84
C ASP A 168 7.94 7.94 -6.29
N ALA A 169 8.09 8.85 -5.34
CA ALA A 169 8.64 10.18 -5.52
C ALA A 169 9.82 10.40 -4.55
N TYR A 170 11.03 10.49 -5.09
CA TYR A 170 12.24 10.71 -4.30
C TYR A 170 12.54 12.21 -4.18
N GLY A 171 12.78 12.72 -2.97
CA GLY A 171 13.12 14.12 -2.77
C GLY A 171 14.29 14.58 -3.64
N SER A 172 14.06 15.64 -4.43
CA SER A 172 15.10 16.32 -5.21
C SER A 172 16.24 16.83 -4.32
N THR A 173 17.39 17.12 -4.93
CA THR A 173 18.54 17.72 -4.22
C THR A 173 18.13 18.98 -3.46
N GLY A 174 17.34 19.86 -4.08
CA GLY A 174 16.81 21.07 -3.43
C GLY A 174 15.93 20.75 -2.20
N ARG A 175 15.06 19.76 -2.29
CA ARG A 175 14.21 19.32 -1.17
C ARG A 175 15.01 18.70 -0.02
N LYS A 176 16.06 17.94 -0.32
CA LYS A 176 16.97 17.39 0.70
C LYS A 176 17.69 18.50 1.46
N ILE A 177 18.16 19.54 0.76
CA ILE A 177 18.76 20.73 1.40
C ILE A 177 17.72 21.45 2.27
N LEU A 178 16.49 21.62 1.76
CA LEU A 178 15.41 22.23 2.54
C LEU A 178 15.09 21.44 3.82
N GLN A 179 15.10 20.11 3.78
CA GLN A 179 14.93 19.26 4.96
C GLN A 179 16.03 19.49 6.01
N VAL A 180 17.29 19.57 5.58
CA VAL A 180 18.41 19.87 6.47
C VAL A 180 18.24 21.25 7.10
N LEU A 181 17.90 22.27 6.31
CA LEU A 181 17.66 23.62 6.83
C LEU A 181 16.46 23.68 7.78
N ALA A 182 15.38 22.96 7.51
CA ALA A 182 14.19 22.91 8.36
C ALA A 182 14.46 22.22 9.71
N LEU A 183 15.30 21.17 9.70
CA LEU A 183 15.75 20.48 10.91
C LEU A 183 16.66 21.36 11.79
N LEU A 184 17.48 22.20 11.16
CA LEU A 184 18.31 23.19 11.85
C LEU A 184 17.55 24.47 12.26
N GLY A 185 16.37 24.68 11.67
CA GLY A 185 15.47 25.81 11.93
C GLY A 185 14.35 25.48 12.93
N PRO A 186 13.12 25.99 12.75
CA PRO A 186 12.02 25.83 13.71
C PRO A 186 11.49 24.38 13.86
N GLY A 187 12.17 23.37 13.33
CA GLY A 187 11.86 21.96 13.59
C GLY A 187 10.66 21.41 12.83
N VAL A 188 10.29 22.00 11.69
CA VAL A 188 9.18 21.49 10.86
C VAL A 188 9.64 20.24 10.10
N ALA A 189 9.05 19.09 10.41
CA ALA A 189 9.32 17.84 9.71
C ALA A 189 8.76 17.86 8.28
N ILE A 190 9.64 17.84 7.28
CA ILE A 190 9.28 17.79 5.86
C ILE A 190 9.38 16.33 5.39
N LYS A 191 8.27 15.74 4.92
CA LYS A 191 8.26 14.37 4.37
C LYS A 191 9.28 14.20 3.24
N SER A 192 10.03 13.09 3.28
CA SER A 192 11.17 12.76 2.39
C SER A 192 10.79 12.47 0.95
N GLY A 193 9.54 12.09 0.73
CA GLY A 193 9.03 11.61 -0.55
C GLY A 193 7.62 11.07 -0.40
N GLU A 194 7.08 10.55 -1.50
CA GLU A 194 5.87 9.73 -1.54
C GLU A 194 6.27 8.31 -1.93
N HIS A 195 5.81 7.31 -1.19
CA HIS A 195 6.13 5.91 -1.45
C HIS A 195 4.83 5.09 -1.37
N ALA A 196 3.93 5.31 -2.32
CA ALA A 196 2.63 4.67 -2.35
C ALA A 196 2.70 3.30 -3.01
N GLY A 197 2.11 2.29 -2.37
CA GLY A 197 2.00 0.94 -2.91
C GLY A 197 0.71 0.29 -2.48
N PHE A 198 -0.06 -0.23 -3.45
CA PHE A 198 -1.32 -0.90 -3.22
C PHE A 198 -1.34 -2.26 -3.94
N ALA A 199 -1.94 -3.26 -3.32
CA ALA A 199 -2.25 -4.55 -3.90
C ALA A 199 -3.67 -4.97 -3.49
N GLY A 200 -4.44 -5.49 -4.43
CA GLY A 200 -5.83 -5.87 -4.15
C GLY A 200 -6.27 -7.09 -4.93
N LEU A 201 -6.97 -7.99 -4.23
CA LEU A 201 -7.56 -9.20 -4.77
C LEU A 201 -9.06 -8.94 -4.99
N VAL A 202 -9.53 -9.14 -6.21
CA VAL A 202 -10.88 -8.81 -6.65
C VAL A 202 -11.58 -10.05 -7.20
N ASP A 203 -12.83 -10.27 -6.82
CA ASP A 203 -13.69 -11.30 -7.41
C ASP A 203 -14.00 -10.95 -8.87
N LEU A 204 -13.59 -11.79 -9.82
CA LEU A 204 -13.79 -11.51 -11.25
C LEU A 204 -15.25 -11.61 -11.69
N ARG A 205 -16.13 -12.25 -10.91
CA ARG A 205 -17.55 -12.38 -11.21
C ARG A 205 -18.35 -11.21 -10.66
N THR A 206 -18.07 -10.75 -9.44
CA THR A 206 -18.85 -9.69 -8.79
C THR A 206 -18.19 -8.31 -8.86
N GLY A 207 -16.87 -8.25 -8.98
CA GLY A 207 -16.08 -7.02 -8.86
C GLY A 207 -15.74 -6.63 -7.43
N ASP A 208 -16.15 -7.44 -6.44
CA ASP A 208 -15.89 -7.14 -5.03
C ASP A 208 -14.40 -7.19 -4.71
N VAL A 209 -13.92 -6.20 -3.98
CA VAL A 209 -12.57 -6.22 -3.41
C VAL A 209 -12.60 -7.13 -2.19
N LEU A 210 -11.94 -8.27 -2.31
CA LEU A 210 -11.92 -9.35 -1.31
C LEU A 210 -10.79 -9.15 -0.30
N TRP A 211 -9.68 -8.58 -0.75
CA TRP A 211 -8.54 -8.20 0.07
C TRP A 211 -7.87 -6.97 -0.54
N LEU A 212 -7.35 -6.10 0.33
CA LEU A 212 -6.59 -4.93 -0.05
C LEU A 212 -5.47 -4.71 0.97
N ASN A 213 -4.26 -4.51 0.48
CA ASN A 213 -3.16 -3.89 1.22
C ASN A 213 -2.81 -2.58 0.53
N ALA A 214 -2.91 -1.46 1.23
CA ALA A 214 -2.68 -0.14 0.69
C ALA A 214 -2.00 0.79 1.70
N ASP A 215 -0.78 1.21 1.36
CA ASP A 215 0.03 2.12 2.18
C ASP A 215 0.65 3.24 1.34
N MET A 216 0.74 4.43 1.93
CA MET A 216 1.36 5.63 1.36
C MET A 216 2.83 5.80 1.78
N ALA A 217 3.35 4.90 2.62
CA ALA A 217 4.70 4.93 3.18
C ALA A 217 5.45 3.59 3.05
N MET A 218 5.27 2.90 1.92
CA MET A 218 5.96 1.65 1.62
C MET A 218 7.49 1.83 1.57
N GLY A 219 8.19 0.82 2.04
CA GLY A 219 9.65 0.77 2.04
C GLY A 219 10.24 0.19 0.75
N GLY A 220 11.57 0.31 0.64
CA GLY A 220 12.34 -0.24 -0.47
C GLY A 220 12.44 0.74 -1.64
N ASP A 221 13.67 0.96 -2.14
CA ASP A 221 13.91 1.72 -3.36
C ASP A 221 13.70 0.83 -4.58
N VAL A 222 12.56 0.99 -5.25
CA VAL A 222 12.16 0.17 -6.40
C VAL A 222 13.13 0.26 -7.60
N ARG A 223 14.01 1.27 -7.64
CA ARG A 223 15.05 1.39 -8.66
C ARG A 223 16.18 0.37 -8.46
N THR A 224 16.23 -0.27 -7.29
CA THR A 224 17.17 -1.35 -6.96
C THR A 224 16.44 -2.69 -6.88
N ALA A 225 17.13 -3.80 -7.17
CA ALA A 225 16.56 -5.14 -7.07
C ALA A 225 16.12 -5.46 -5.63
N ASP A 226 16.98 -5.24 -4.64
CA ASP A 226 16.69 -5.50 -3.22
C ASP A 226 15.52 -4.64 -2.72
N GLY A 227 15.47 -3.37 -3.12
CA GLY A 227 14.39 -2.47 -2.76
C GLY A 227 13.05 -2.90 -3.38
N ALA A 228 13.05 -3.38 -4.62
CA ALA A 228 11.87 -3.94 -5.26
C ALA A 228 11.40 -5.24 -4.59
N GLN A 229 12.32 -6.12 -4.17
CA GLN A 229 11.97 -7.32 -3.40
C GLN A 229 11.31 -6.97 -2.06
N LYS A 230 11.86 -5.98 -1.34
CA LYS A 230 11.24 -5.46 -0.12
C LYS A 230 9.85 -4.88 -0.41
N ARG A 231 9.72 -4.08 -1.47
CA ARG A 231 8.45 -3.46 -1.88
C ARG A 231 7.38 -4.52 -2.17
N VAL A 232 7.70 -5.53 -2.98
CA VAL A 232 6.76 -6.61 -3.32
C VAL A 232 6.40 -7.42 -2.07
N GLY A 233 7.37 -7.66 -1.18
CA GLY A 233 7.11 -8.32 0.11
C GLY A 233 6.09 -7.58 0.95
N GLN A 234 6.21 -6.25 1.04
CA GLN A 234 5.23 -5.42 1.77
C GLN A 234 3.89 -5.30 1.03
N LEU A 235 3.88 -5.22 -0.30
CA LEU A 235 2.63 -5.19 -1.09
C LEU A 235 1.81 -6.47 -0.88
N LEU A 236 2.46 -7.62 -0.75
CA LEU A 236 1.82 -8.92 -0.60
C LEU A 236 1.78 -9.40 0.86
N GLU A 237 2.06 -8.50 1.81
CA GLU A 237 1.94 -8.78 3.24
C GLU A 237 0.49 -9.11 3.60
N GLU A 238 0.29 -10.16 4.39
CA GLU A 238 -1.04 -10.68 4.77
C GLU A 238 -1.91 -11.11 3.57
N PHE A 239 -1.31 -11.42 2.43
CA PHE A 239 -2.05 -11.93 1.26
C PHE A 239 -2.80 -13.24 1.58
N PRO A 240 -4.11 -13.33 1.29
CA PRO A 240 -4.89 -14.51 1.62
C PRO A 240 -4.52 -15.67 0.68
N GLY A 241 -4.09 -16.79 1.25
CA GLY A 241 -3.75 -18.01 0.49
C GLY A 241 -2.26 -18.25 0.29
N SER A 242 -1.38 -17.41 0.86
CA SER A 242 0.05 -17.70 0.91
C SER A 242 0.36 -18.99 1.69
N ASP A 243 1.41 -19.71 1.27
CA ASP A 243 1.87 -20.93 1.95
C ASP A 243 2.54 -20.64 3.30
N ALA A 244 2.86 -19.37 3.58
CA ALA A 244 3.24 -18.91 4.90
C ALA A 244 2.00 -18.92 5.81
N ALA A 245 2.11 -19.61 6.95
CA ALA A 245 1.04 -19.73 7.93
C ALA A 245 0.45 -18.34 8.28
N PRO A 246 -0.88 -18.21 8.45
CA PRO A 246 -1.49 -16.94 8.83
C PRO A 246 -0.91 -16.50 10.17
N THR A 247 -0.17 -15.37 10.17
CA THR A 247 0.14 -14.65 11.39
C THR A 247 -1.18 -14.26 12.03
N THR A 248 -1.54 -15.00 13.09
CA THR A 248 -2.76 -14.78 13.84
C THR A 248 -2.78 -13.33 14.35
N PRO A 249 -3.90 -12.58 14.22
CA PRO A 249 -3.99 -11.27 14.82
C PRO A 249 -3.73 -11.42 16.32
N ILE A 250 -2.79 -10.63 16.86
CA ILE A 250 -2.51 -10.58 18.29
C ILE A 250 -3.80 -10.09 18.97
N ALA A 251 -4.61 -11.03 19.44
CA ALA A 251 -5.68 -10.75 20.37
C ALA A 251 -5.03 -10.28 21.67
N THR A 252 -5.00 -8.96 21.87
CA THR A 252 -4.62 -8.37 23.15
C THR A 252 -5.67 -8.81 24.18
N LYS A 253 -5.29 -9.76 25.04
CA LYS A 253 -6.04 -10.05 26.26
C LYS A 253 -6.00 -8.82 27.17
N GLN A 254 -7.15 -8.59 27.80
CA GLN A 254 -7.48 -7.51 28.73
C GLN A 254 -6.46 -7.34 29.87
#